data_AF-A0A3A8GXF0-F1
#
_entry.id   AF-A0A3A8GXF0-F1
#
_cell.length_a   1.000
_cell.length_b   1.000
_cell.length_c   1.000
_cell.angle_alpha   90.00
_cell.angle_beta   90.00
_cell.angle_gamma   90.00
#
_symmetry.space_group_name_H-M   'P 1'
#
loop_
_entity.id
_entity.type
_entity.pdbx_description
1 polymer ?
#
loop_
_entity_poly.entity_id
_entity_poly.type
_entity_poly.pdbx_seq_one_letter_code
_entity_poly.pdbx_strand_id
1 'polypeptide(L)'
;PPSESPAPGQAEPSGDTPALSPEEMEEIEKALGTDTSTRARPSGDTSPVSPTATNDSGVTPLKLPNAISGGTNFLNLSFILDMALAAFSNKEPLQGGAHDPTKNGFNLQQLELSIGSVVDPYFRFDSNIVFSQFGVEIEEAYVTTLDLPANLQVRAGQFLTRFGRINATHPHAWDFVDQPFIMSRYFGAEGNRGLGVEGSWLTPLPWYVEVIGSATDATGEATARSFFGAAAERVLSPLDFQLTGAVKQFFPLSDDLSLLWGLSAATGPNPTGYRNYTSIYGTDVYLKFRPITSQSSQQLVFQAEVLYRRRQVPEDVLSDWGGYAQTVWRFSNRWATGVRYEFGSAAKTLEGRVANDPLDPEWISDRQRITAAVTFWPTEFSRLRLQAATDRVGWRGSPDYSAFLALEVVTGAHGAHAF
;
A
#
# COMPACT_ATOMS: atom_id res chain seq x y z
N PRO A 1 4.65 39.84 45.13
CA PRO A 1 3.21 39.59 44.86
C PRO A 1 2.82 40.04 43.44
N PRO A 2 2.60 39.11 42.52
CA PRO A 2 1.81 39.34 41.33
C PRO A 2 0.55 38.45 41.31
N SER A 3 -0.45 38.99 40.64
CA SER A 3 -1.83 38.54 40.46
C SER A 3 -1.98 37.34 39.54
N GLU A 4 -2.81 36.37 39.95
CA GLU A 4 -3.34 35.28 39.13
C GLU A 4 -4.64 35.70 38.41
N SER A 5 -4.78 35.29 37.14
CA SER A 5 -6.03 35.30 36.36
C SER A 5 -6.71 33.92 36.41
N PRO A 6 -8.06 33.83 36.37
CA PRO A 6 -8.78 32.58 36.59
C PRO A 6 -9.02 31.74 35.33
N ALA A 7 -9.28 30.45 35.54
CA ALA A 7 -9.50 29.40 34.53
C ALA A 7 -10.89 29.46 33.83
N PRO A 8 -11.03 28.89 32.61
CA PRO A 8 -12.33 28.78 31.92
C PRO A 8 -13.15 27.58 32.38
N GLY A 9 -14.47 27.80 32.53
CA GLY A 9 -15.46 26.86 33.02
C GLY A 9 -15.90 25.79 32.01
N GLN A 10 -16.37 24.68 32.59
CA GLN A 10 -16.99 23.52 31.93
C GLN A 10 -18.37 23.87 31.37
N ALA A 11 -18.69 23.38 30.17
CA ALA A 11 -20.03 23.42 29.58
C ALA A 11 -20.68 22.02 29.68
N GLU A 12 -21.88 21.95 30.26
CA GLU A 12 -22.75 20.77 30.28
C GLU A 12 -23.52 20.61 28.94
N PRO A 13 -23.91 19.39 28.55
CA PRO A 13 -24.65 19.14 27.31
C PRO A 13 -26.17 19.33 27.52
N SER A 14 -26.77 20.28 26.80
CA SER A 14 -28.22 20.40 26.68
C SER A 14 -28.74 19.43 25.61
N GLY A 15 -29.60 18.50 26.02
CA GLY A 15 -30.40 17.67 25.11
C GLY A 15 -31.61 18.44 24.59
N ASP A 16 -31.85 18.35 23.27
CA ASP A 16 -33.17 18.29 22.63
C ASP A 16 -32.98 18.13 21.12
N THR A 17 -33.25 16.94 20.60
CA THR A 17 -33.47 16.72 19.16
C THR A 17 -34.98 16.49 19.00
N PRO A 18 -35.71 17.24 18.15
CA PRO A 18 -37.15 17.03 18.04
C PRO A 18 -37.45 15.65 17.45
N ALA A 19 -38.29 14.87 18.11
CA ALA A 19 -38.84 13.63 17.56
C ALA A 19 -39.85 13.96 16.44
N LEU A 20 -39.79 13.21 15.33
CA LEU A 20 -40.71 13.33 14.20
C LEU A 20 -42.16 13.11 14.66
N SER A 21 -43.08 13.91 14.13
CA SER A 21 -44.50 13.80 14.43
C SER A 21 -45.12 12.56 13.76
N PRO A 22 -46.24 12.02 14.30
CA PRO A 22 -46.94 10.89 13.70
C PRO A 22 -47.40 11.13 12.25
N GLU A 23 -47.70 12.38 11.90
CA GLU A 23 -48.12 12.77 10.54
C GLU A 23 -46.94 12.69 9.55
N GLU A 24 -45.73 13.06 9.97
CA GLU A 24 -44.51 12.95 9.14
C GLU A 24 -44.10 11.49 8.92
N MET A 25 -44.36 10.59 9.88
CA MET A 25 -44.12 9.16 9.70
C MET A 25 -45.11 8.52 8.72
N GLU A 26 -46.38 8.94 8.73
CA GLU A 26 -47.40 8.44 7.80
C GLU A 26 -47.11 8.87 6.35
N GLU A 27 -46.55 10.07 6.16
CA GLU A 27 -46.13 10.55 4.84
C GLU A 27 -44.92 9.77 4.28
N ILE A 28 -43.97 9.39 5.15
CA ILE A 28 -42.80 8.58 4.80
C ILE A 28 -43.21 7.14 4.46
N GLU A 29 -44.12 6.52 5.22
CA GLU A 29 -44.62 5.17 4.92
C GLU A 29 -45.39 5.13 3.60
N LYS A 30 -46.15 6.19 3.29
CA LYS A 30 -46.86 6.33 2.02
C LYS A 30 -45.90 6.47 0.84
N ALA A 31 -44.78 7.18 1.00
CA ALA A 31 -43.74 7.31 -0.02
C ALA A 31 -42.99 5.97 -0.27
N LEU A 32 -42.69 5.21 0.79
CA LEU A 32 -42.07 3.88 0.72
C LEU A 32 -43.00 2.81 0.10
N GLY A 33 -44.32 2.93 0.32
CA GLY A 33 -45.33 2.05 -0.28
C GLY A 33 -45.48 2.24 -1.79
N THR A 34 -45.19 3.43 -2.33
CA THR A 34 -45.24 3.69 -3.78
C THR A 34 -44.03 3.12 -4.54
N ASP A 35 -42.84 3.11 -3.95
CA ASP A 35 -41.60 2.61 -4.60
C ASP A 35 -41.48 1.08 -4.67
N THR A 36 -42.27 0.36 -3.88
CA THR A 36 -42.30 -1.11 -3.90
C THR A 36 -43.26 -1.69 -4.95
N SER A 37 -44.12 -0.84 -5.55
CA SER A 37 -45.12 -1.26 -6.55
C SER A 37 -44.65 -1.17 -8.02
N THR A 38 -43.52 -0.51 -8.29
CA THR A 38 -42.94 -0.33 -9.64
C THR A 38 -41.86 -1.36 -10.02
N ARG A 39 -41.50 -2.30 -9.13
CA ARG A 39 -40.44 -3.29 -9.35
C ARG A 39 -40.94 -4.73 -9.60
N ALA A 40 -42.06 -4.91 -10.30
CA ALA A 40 -42.58 -6.24 -10.61
C ALA A 40 -42.98 -6.40 -12.09
N ARG A 41 -42.09 -7.00 -12.92
CA ARG A 41 -42.33 -7.99 -14.01
C ARG A 41 -41.11 -8.15 -14.98
N PRO A 42 -41.01 -9.22 -15.80
CA PRO A 42 -40.51 -10.54 -15.42
C PRO A 42 -39.31 -11.01 -16.30
N SER A 43 -38.71 -12.14 -15.90
CA SER A 43 -37.64 -12.91 -16.52
C SER A 43 -37.87 -13.34 -17.98
N GLY A 44 -36.83 -13.24 -18.82
CA GLY A 44 -36.76 -13.79 -20.18
C GLY A 44 -35.31 -14.09 -20.59
N ASP A 45 -35.11 -15.35 -20.98
CA ASP A 45 -33.89 -16.08 -21.34
C ASP A 45 -33.16 -15.52 -22.59
N THR A 46 -31.83 -15.64 -22.66
CA THR A 46 -31.06 -15.98 -23.89
C THR A 46 -29.54 -15.99 -23.62
N SER A 47 -28.90 -17.11 -24.00
CA SER A 47 -27.46 -17.36 -23.98
C SER A 47 -26.69 -16.57 -25.05
N PRO A 48 -25.39 -16.26 -24.91
CA PRO A 48 -24.57 -15.82 -26.03
C PRO A 48 -23.81 -16.98 -26.68
N VAL A 49 -23.91 -17.03 -28.00
CA VAL A 49 -23.17 -17.89 -28.94
C VAL A 49 -21.73 -17.36 -29.10
N SER A 50 -20.74 -18.26 -29.14
CA SER A 50 -19.34 -17.97 -29.47
C SER A 50 -19.14 -17.73 -30.98
N PRO A 51 -18.31 -16.76 -31.41
CA PRO A 51 -17.81 -16.72 -32.78
C PRO A 51 -16.41 -17.32 -32.92
N THR A 52 -16.29 -18.17 -33.93
CA THR A 52 -15.08 -18.79 -34.49
C THR A 52 -14.08 -17.74 -35.00
N ALA A 53 -12.79 -18.02 -34.82
CA ALA A 53 -11.68 -17.20 -35.31
C ALA A 53 -11.46 -17.32 -36.84
N THR A 54 -11.24 -16.19 -37.49
CA THR A 54 -10.60 -16.11 -38.81
C THR A 54 -9.45 -15.11 -38.76
N ASN A 55 -8.28 -15.55 -39.25
CA ASN A 55 -7.06 -14.77 -39.40
C ASN A 55 -7.26 -13.60 -40.38
N ASP A 56 -6.94 -12.37 -39.96
CA ASP A 56 -6.55 -11.33 -40.91
C ASP A 56 -5.48 -10.40 -40.32
N SER A 57 -4.46 -10.15 -41.14
CA SER A 57 -3.29 -9.34 -40.82
C SER A 57 -3.56 -7.91 -41.25
N GLY A 58 -3.94 -7.06 -40.30
CA GLY A 58 -4.17 -5.64 -40.56
C GLY A 58 -4.16 -4.84 -39.27
N VAL A 59 -3.18 -3.95 -39.13
CA VAL A 59 -3.11 -2.95 -38.06
C VAL A 59 -4.38 -2.11 -38.15
N THR A 60 -5.33 -2.40 -37.26
CA THR A 60 -6.52 -1.59 -37.04
C THR A 60 -6.31 -0.83 -35.72
N PRO A 61 -6.47 0.51 -35.70
CA PRO A 61 -6.46 1.23 -34.45
C PRO A 61 -7.58 0.66 -33.58
N LEU A 62 -7.28 0.41 -32.31
CA LEU A 62 -8.22 -0.10 -31.32
C LEU A 62 -9.44 0.83 -31.30
N LYS A 63 -10.54 0.41 -31.94
CA LYS A 63 -11.82 1.08 -31.78
C LYS A 63 -12.28 0.77 -30.36
N LEU A 64 -12.06 1.71 -29.44
CA LEU A 64 -12.78 1.71 -28.18
C LEU A 64 -14.27 1.60 -28.50
N PRO A 65 -15.02 0.70 -27.83
CA PRO A 65 -16.47 0.66 -27.96
C PRO A 65 -17.02 2.07 -27.68
N ASN A 66 -17.94 2.53 -28.53
CA ASN A 66 -18.78 3.70 -28.25
C ASN A 66 -19.58 3.44 -26.96
N ALA A 67 -18.95 3.73 -25.81
CA ALA A 67 -19.59 3.81 -24.50
C ALA A 67 -19.84 5.28 -24.10
N ILE A 68 -19.94 6.18 -25.08
CA ILE A 68 -20.31 7.58 -24.89
C ILE A 68 -21.69 7.81 -25.52
N SER A 69 -22.70 7.14 -24.97
CA SER A 69 -24.12 7.45 -25.21
C SER A 69 -24.95 6.80 -24.10
N GLY A 70 -25.06 7.49 -22.97
CA GLY A 70 -25.79 7.03 -21.77
C GLY A 70 -24.98 7.30 -20.51
N GLY A 71 -25.12 8.49 -19.94
CA GLY A 71 -24.31 8.94 -18.82
C GLY A 71 -24.30 7.96 -17.65
N THR A 72 -23.11 7.51 -17.26
CA THR A 72 -22.73 7.11 -15.90
C THR A 72 -21.19 7.09 -15.87
N ASN A 73 -20.58 8.18 -15.39
CA ASN A 73 -19.21 8.10 -14.88
C ASN A 73 -19.30 7.18 -13.66
N PHE A 74 -18.96 5.89 -13.81
CA PHE A 74 -19.08 4.93 -12.72
C PHE A 74 -18.02 5.22 -11.67
N LEU A 75 -18.44 5.93 -10.63
CA LEU A 75 -17.71 6.06 -9.39
C LEU A 75 -17.66 4.68 -8.72
N ASN A 76 -16.48 4.08 -8.67
CA ASN A 76 -16.24 2.86 -7.92
C ASN A 76 -15.83 3.23 -6.50
N LEU A 77 -16.63 2.80 -5.53
CA LEU A 77 -16.35 3.02 -4.10
C LEU A 77 -16.26 1.68 -3.40
N SER A 78 -15.25 1.50 -2.56
CA SER A 78 -15.18 0.37 -1.64
C SER A 78 -14.68 0.79 -0.27
N PHE A 79 -15.13 0.07 0.75
CA PHE A 79 -14.62 0.17 2.11
C PHE A 79 -13.88 -1.11 2.48
N ILE A 80 -12.73 -0.95 3.14
CA ILE A 80 -11.94 -2.04 3.70
C ILE A 80 -11.77 -1.81 5.20
N LEU A 81 -12.18 -2.78 6.02
CA LEU A 81 -11.98 -2.76 7.46
C LEU A 81 -10.94 -3.80 7.85
N ASP A 82 -9.86 -3.36 8.47
CA ASP A 82 -8.78 -4.21 8.99
C ASP A 82 -8.69 -4.10 10.51
N MET A 83 -8.85 -5.25 11.18
CA MET A 83 -8.78 -5.35 12.64
C MET A 83 -7.90 -6.52 13.07
N ALA A 84 -7.23 -6.40 14.20
CA ALA A 84 -6.44 -7.48 14.78
C ALA A 84 -6.58 -7.58 16.30
N LEU A 85 -6.66 -8.82 16.81
CA LEU A 85 -6.34 -9.14 18.19
C LEU A 85 -4.86 -9.49 18.26
N ALA A 86 -4.09 -8.74 19.05
CA ALA A 86 -2.65 -8.87 19.13
C ALA A 86 -2.16 -9.25 20.54
N ALA A 87 -1.05 -10.00 20.58
CA ALA A 87 -0.30 -10.31 21.77
C ALA A 87 1.20 -10.15 21.49
N PHE A 88 1.89 -9.48 22.40
CA PHE A 88 3.31 -9.17 22.38
C PHE A 88 3.94 -9.62 23.70
N SER A 89 5.14 -10.20 23.63
CA SER A 89 5.91 -10.57 24.82
C SER A 89 6.57 -9.37 25.51
N ASN A 90 6.73 -8.25 24.79
CA ASN A 90 7.39 -7.03 25.26
C ASN A 90 6.39 -5.87 25.33
N LYS A 91 6.64 -4.91 26.23
CA LYS A 91 5.82 -3.70 26.39
C LYS A 91 5.99 -2.71 25.25
N GLU A 92 7.16 -2.75 24.59
CA GLU A 92 7.50 -1.92 23.44
C GLU A 92 7.64 -2.84 22.22
N PRO A 93 6.57 -3.06 21.44
CA PRO A 93 6.63 -3.84 20.21
C PRO A 93 7.58 -3.21 19.19
N LEU A 94 8.09 -4.04 18.27
CA LEU A 94 9.07 -3.64 17.24
C LEU A 94 8.43 -3.46 15.86
N GLN A 95 7.10 -3.44 15.80
CA GLN A 95 6.32 -3.09 14.62
C GLN A 95 6.57 -1.63 14.27
N GLY A 96 6.73 -1.36 12.98
CA GLY A 96 7.15 -0.04 12.50
C GLY A 96 6.23 0.54 11.44
N GLY A 97 5.31 -0.24 10.87
CA GLY A 97 4.27 0.24 9.97
C GLY A 97 3.14 0.92 10.75
N ALA A 98 2.52 1.92 10.16
CA ALA A 98 1.47 2.71 10.81
C ALA A 98 0.18 1.91 11.02
N HIS A 99 -0.07 0.95 10.13
CA HIS A 99 -1.20 0.01 10.22
C HIS A 99 -0.84 -1.28 10.96
N ASP A 100 0.40 -1.44 11.43
CA ASP A 100 0.78 -2.64 12.18
C ASP A 100 0.06 -2.63 13.55
N PRO A 101 -0.31 -3.79 14.12
CA PRO A 101 -0.72 -3.85 15.52
C PRO A 101 0.41 -3.36 16.44
N THR A 102 0.11 -2.52 17.43
CA THR A 102 1.12 -1.88 18.31
C THR A 102 0.89 -2.09 19.81
N LYS A 103 -0.20 -2.78 20.19
CA LYS A 103 -0.52 -3.07 21.59
C LYS A 103 -1.20 -4.42 21.75
N ASN A 104 -1.12 -4.98 22.97
CA ASN A 104 -1.91 -6.15 23.35
C ASN A 104 -3.41 -5.82 23.33
N GLY A 105 -4.22 -6.77 22.87
CA GLY A 105 -5.68 -6.62 22.74
C GLY A 105 -6.10 -6.22 21.33
N PHE A 106 -7.22 -5.51 21.22
CA PHE A 106 -7.80 -5.13 19.94
C PHE A 106 -7.10 -3.90 19.33
N ASN A 107 -6.79 -4.01 18.04
CA ASN A 107 -6.20 -2.99 17.20
C ASN A 107 -7.12 -2.78 15.99
N LEU A 108 -7.45 -1.51 15.70
CA LEU A 108 -7.99 -1.11 14.40
C LEU A 108 -6.78 -0.72 13.56
N GLN A 109 -6.49 -1.50 12.52
CA GLN A 109 -5.36 -1.20 11.63
C GLN A 109 -5.75 -0.09 10.65
N GLN A 110 -6.93 -0.22 10.04
CA GLN A 110 -7.51 0.83 9.20
C GLN A 110 -9.00 0.60 8.94
N LEU A 111 -9.71 1.68 8.66
CA LEU A 111 -10.90 1.68 7.81
C LEU A 111 -10.54 2.51 6.57
N GLU A 112 -10.45 1.88 5.41
CA GLU A 112 -10.04 2.53 4.16
C GLU A 112 -11.26 2.75 3.26
N LEU A 113 -11.38 3.94 2.66
CA LEU A 113 -12.27 4.24 1.56
C LEU A 113 -11.44 4.35 0.28
N SER A 114 -11.67 3.42 -0.65
CA SER A 114 -11.07 3.47 -1.99
C SER A 114 -12.08 4.00 -3.00
N ILE A 115 -11.63 4.96 -3.81
CA ILE A 115 -12.41 5.67 -4.82
C ILE A 115 -11.67 5.57 -6.16
N GLY A 116 -12.36 5.14 -7.21
CA GLY A 116 -11.83 5.13 -8.57
C GLY A 116 -12.87 5.60 -9.57
N SER A 117 -12.50 6.49 -10.48
CA SER A 117 -13.40 6.98 -11.53
C SER A 117 -12.65 7.40 -12.79
N VAL A 118 -13.18 7.06 -13.95
CA VAL A 118 -12.79 7.71 -15.21
C VAL A 118 -13.46 9.07 -15.24
N VAL A 119 -12.66 10.14 -15.19
CA VAL A 119 -13.16 11.52 -15.14
C VAL A 119 -13.68 11.92 -16.52
N ASP A 120 -12.88 11.64 -17.54
CA ASP A 120 -13.12 11.92 -18.95
C ASP A 120 -12.22 10.99 -19.81
N PRO A 121 -12.22 11.11 -21.17
CA PRO A 121 -11.38 10.27 -22.01
C PRO A 121 -9.86 10.39 -21.78
N TYR A 122 -9.40 11.44 -21.09
CA TYR A 122 -7.99 11.73 -20.87
C TYR A 122 -7.52 11.39 -19.46
N PHE A 123 -8.39 11.48 -18.46
CA PHE A 123 -7.99 11.33 -17.06
C PHE A 123 -8.82 10.31 -16.29
N ARG A 124 -8.12 9.55 -15.45
CA ARG A 124 -8.68 8.76 -14.36
C ARG A 124 -8.28 9.37 -13.02
N PHE A 125 -9.19 9.37 -12.06
CA PHE A 125 -8.94 9.73 -10.67
C PHE A 125 -8.97 8.49 -9.80
N ASP A 126 -8.01 8.38 -8.89
CA ASP A 126 -7.91 7.33 -7.89
C ASP A 126 -7.58 7.96 -6.53
N SER A 127 -8.22 7.46 -5.45
CA SER A 127 -7.94 7.89 -4.08
C SER A 127 -8.16 6.78 -3.06
N ASN A 128 -7.30 6.75 -2.05
CA ASN A 128 -7.39 5.89 -0.88
C ASN A 128 -7.32 6.78 0.36
N ILE A 129 -8.40 6.80 1.14
CA ILE A 129 -8.55 7.62 2.34
C ILE A 129 -8.67 6.67 3.52
N VAL A 130 -7.76 6.79 4.49
CA VAL A 130 -7.75 5.96 5.68
C VAL A 130 -8.32 6.71 6.88
N PHE A 131 -9.29 6.08 7.53
CA PHE A 131 -9.86 6.47 8.80
C PHE A 131 -9.21 5.61 9.89
N SER A 132 -8.55 6.27 10.84
CA SER A 132 -7.98 5.65 12.02
C SER A 132 -8.68 6.15 13.29
N GLN A 133 -8.29 5.62 14.44
CA GLN A 133 -8.79 6.12 15.73
C GLN A 133 -8.31 7.54 16.05
N PHE A 134 -7.32 8.06 15.32
CA PHE A 134 -6.61 9.29 15.63
C PHE A 134 -6.75 10.36 14.54
N GLY A 135 -7.39 10.04 13.42
CA GLY A 135 -7.60 11.01 12.34
C GLY A 135 -8.04 10.37 11.04
N VAL A 136 -8.13 11.22 10.03
CA VAL A 136 -8.37 10.84 8.64
C VAL A 136 -7.14 11.24 7.85
N GLU A 137 -6.64 10.32 7.07
CA GLU A 137 -5.47 10.51 6.22
C GLU A 137 -5.84 10.28 4.76
N ILE A 138 -5.37 11.18 3.91
CA ILE A 138 -5.34 10.93 2.46
C ILE A 138 -4.04 10.18 2.25
N GLU A 139 -4.10 8.90 1.89
CA GLU A 139 -2.90 8.15 1.57
C GLU A 139 -2.52 8.41 0.12
N GLU A 140 -3.50 8.23 -0.77
CA GLU A 140 -3.38 8.51 -2.19
C GLU A 140 -4.56 9.35 -2.66
N ALA A 141 -4.28 10.31 -3.54
CA ALA A 141 -5.25 11.09 -4.29
C ALA A 141 -4.53 11.67 -5.50
N TYR A 142 -4.74 11.07 -6.67
CA TYR A 142 -4.04 11.46 -7.89
C TYR A 142 -4.91 11.30 -9.13
N VAL A 143 -4.49 11.98 -10.18
CA VAL A 143 -5.02 11.79 -11.53
C VAL A 143 -3.98 11.13 -12.42
N THR A 144 -4.42 10.28 -13.33
CA THR A 144 -3.58 9.54 -14.28
C THR A 144 -4.09 9.76 -15.69
N THR A 145 -3.17 10.03 -16.63
CA THR A 145 -3.50 10.13 -18.05
C THR A 145 -3.82 8.75 -18.64
N LEU A 146 -4.80 8.70 -19.54
CA LEU A 146 -5.27 7.45 -20.14
C LEU A 146 -4.73 7.18 -21.54
N ASP A 147 -4.38 8.20 -22.30
CA ASP A 147 -4.07 8.07 -23.73
C ASP A 147 -2.95 9.02 -24.19
N LEU A 148 -1.76 8.90 -23.58
CA LEU A 148 -0.57 9.57 -24.10
C LEU A 148 0.09 8.71 -25.19
N PRO A 149 0.66 9.32 -26.23
CA PRO A 149 1.35 8.59 -27.28
C PRO A 149 2.59 7.84 -26.76
N ALA A 150 3.05 6.86 -27.55
CA ALA A 150 4.26 6.09 -27.27
C ALA A 150 4.22 5.25 -25.98
N ASN A 151 3.03 4.81 -25.56
CA ASN A 151 2.79 4.05 -24.32
C ASN A 151 3.31 4.78 -23.08
N LEU A 152 3.18 6.10 -23.07
CA LEU A 152 3.49 6.92 -21.92
C LEU A 152 2.27 7.02 -21.01
N GLN A 153 2.52 7.21 -19.73
CA GLN A 153 1.50 7.59 -18.77
C GLN A 153 2.10 8.56 -17.77
N VAL A 154 1.33 9.57 -17.38
CA VAL A 154 1.69 10.53 -16.34
C VAL A 154 0.63 10.47 -15.26
N ARG A 155 1.07 10.45 -14.00
CA ARG A 155 0.20 10.68 -12.85
C ARG A 155 0.69 11.83 -11.99
N ALA A 156 -0.24 12.59 -11.43
CA ALA A 156 0.05 13.76 -10.60
C ALA A 156 -0.91 13.82 -9.41
N GLY A 157 -0.38 14.13 -8.23
CA GLY A 157 -1.11 14.12 -6.97
C GLY A 157 -0.28 13.49 -5.86
N GLN A 158 -0.95 12.99 -4.82
CA GLN A 158 -0.30 12.24 -3.76
C GLN A 158 -0.39 10.75 -4.05
N PHE A 159 0.74 10.05 -4.04
CA PHE A 159 0.81 8.63 -4.36
C PHE A 159 1.98 7.93 -3.66
N LEU A 160 1.84 6.62 -3.45
CA LEU A 160 2.94 5.74 -3.12
C LEU A 160 3.86 5.63 -4.33
N THR A 161 5.14 5.96 -4.11
CA THR A 161 6.14 5.83 -5.17
C THR A 161 6.30 4.36 -5.57
N ARG A 162 6.55 4.10 -6.85
CA ARG A 162 6.77 2.74 -7.37
C ARG A 162 8.17 2.21 -7.10
N PHE A 163 8.70 2.43 -5.89
CA PHE A 163 9.93 1.81 -5.41
C PHE A 163 9.67 0.36 -4.98
N GLY A 164 10.37 -0.59 -5.57
CA GLY A 164 10.18 -2.01 -5.29
C GLY A 164 8.76 -2.48 -5.63
N ARG A 165 8.33 -3.56 -4.97
CA ARG A 165 7.01 -4.16 -5.18
C ARG A 165 6.03 -3.80 -4.07
N ILE A 166 6.44 -3.94 -2.81
CA ILE A 166 5.54 -3.81 -1.66
C ILE A 166 5.19 -2.36 -1.33
N ASN A 167 6.03 -1.38 -1.67
CA ASN A 167 5.78 0.01 -1.30
C ASN A 167 4.47 0.56 -1.88
N ALA A 168 4.18 0.24 -3.15
CA ALA A 168 2.94 0.66 -3.82
C ALA A 168 1.75 -0.29 -3.54
N THR A 169 1.82 -1.08 -2.47
CA THR A 169 0.78 -2.04 -2.09
C THR A 169 0.18 -1.63 -0.74
N HIS A 170 -1.15 -1.46 -0.72
CA HIS A 170 -1.92 -1.13 0.48
C HIS A 170 -1.98 -2.32 1.48
N PRO A 171 -2.16 -2.07 2.79
CA PRO A 171 -2.13 -3.10 3.83
C PRO A 171 -3.06 -4.29 3.59
N HIS A 172 -4.28 -4.04 3.10
CA HIS A 172 -5.26 -5.08 2.80
C HIS A 172 -4.79 -6.05 1.69
N ALA A 173 -3.87 -5.63 0.82
CA ALA A 173 -3.29 -6.47 -0.21
C ALA A 173 -2.03 -7.23 0.25
N TRP A 174 -1.52 -6.99 1.45
CA TRP A 174 -0.35 -7.71 1.98
C TRP A 174 -0.67 -9.16 2.36
N ASP A 175 0.34 -10.03 2.20
CA ASP A 175 0.27 -11.44 2.57
C ASP A 175 0.36 -11.68 4.10
N PHE A 176 0.84 -10.69 4.85
CA PHE A 176 1.05 -10.72 6.30
C PHE A 176 0.35 -9.52 6.95
N VAL A 177 0.08 -9.62 8.26
CA VAL A 177 -0.64 -8.60 9.05
C VAL A 177 0.15 -7.30 9.18
N ASP A 178 1.48 -7.38 9.17
CA ASP A 178 2.39 -6.26 9.36
C ASP A 178 3.38 -6.09 8.19
N GLN A 179 3.83 -4.85 7.99
CA GLN A 179 4.78 -4.49 6.93
C GLN A 179 6.18 -5.08 7.22
N PRO A 180 7.00 -5.41 6.19
CA PRO A 180 8.40 -5.71 6.42
C PRO A 180 9.14 -4.53 7.06
N PHE A 181 9.90 -4.77 8.14
CA PHE A 181 10.47 -3.69 8.95
C PHE A 181 11.48 -2.82 8.20
N ILE A 182 12.08 -3.35 7.12
CA ILE A 182 13.06 -2.58 6.34
C ILE A 182 12.38 -1.41 5.61
N MET A 183 11.11 -1.57 5.25
CA MET A 183 10.33 -0.53 4.59
C MET A 183 10.06 0.62 5.55
N SER A 184 9.63 0.32 6.77
CA SER A 184 9.43 1.35 7.80
C SER A 184 10.73 1.99 8.27
N ARG A 185 11.84 1.22 8.32
CA ARG A 185 13.16 1.80 8.60
C ARG A 185 13.58 2.82 7.54
N TYR A 186 13.39 2.51 6.25
CA TYR A 186 13.91 3.35 5.18
C TYR A 186 12.97 4.48 4.79
N PHE A 187 11.69 4.18 4.63
CA PHE A 187 10.71 5.12 4.10
C PHE A 187 9.78 5.70 5.16
N GLY A 188 9.65 5.02 6.30
CA GLY A 188 8.75 5.40 7.38
C GLY A 188 7.50 4.53 7.43
N ALA A 189 6.70 4.75 8.48
CA ALA A 189 5.58 3.89 8.86
C ALA A 189 4.47 3.76 7.80
N GLU A 190 4.36 4.74 6.91
CA GLU A 190 3.32 4.87 5.87
C GLU A 190 3.86 4.52 4.46
N GLY A 191 5.11 4.03 4.37
CA GLY A 191 5.78 3.77 3.10
C GLY A 191 6.18 5.04 2.35
N ASN A 192 6.94 4.88 1.27
CA ASN A 192 7.48 5.99 0.49
C ASN A 192 6.39 6.65 -0.36
N ARG A 193 5.85 7.79 0.08
CA ARG A 193 4.81 8.54 -0.64
C ARG A 193 4.97 10.05 -0.49
N GLY A 194 4.35 10.79 -1.40
CA GLY A 194 4.29 12.24 -1.32
C GLY A 194 3.50 12.86 -2.45
N LEU A 195 3.25 14.16 -2.34
CA LEU A 195 2.73 14.97 -3.44
C LEU A 195 3.81 15.10 -4.52
N GLY A 196 3.43 14.89 -5.77
CA GLY A 196 4.38 14.95 -6.87
C GLY A 196 3.81 14.60 -8.23
N VAL A 197 4.73 14.24 -9.13
CA VAL A 197 4.43 13.78 -10.50
C VAL A 197 5.26 12.54 -10.77
N GLU A 198 4.66 11.56 -11.45
CA GLU A 198 5.34 10.38 -11.98
C GLU A 198 5.04 10.22 -13.47
N GLY A 199 6.06 9.88 -14.24
CA GLY A 199 5.93 9.37 -15.59
C GLY A 199 6.30 7.89 -15.65
N SER A 200 5.55 7.11 -16.43
CA SER A 200 5.89 5.75 -16.79
C SER A 200 5.89 5.56 -18.31
N TRP A 201 6.74 4.64 -18.77
CA TRP A 201 6.89 4.28 -20.17
C TRP A 201 6.95 2.77 -20.31
N LEU A 202 5.93 2.20 -20.98
CA LEU A 202 5.97 0.81 -21.42
C LEU A 202 6.75 0.72 -22.73
N THR A 203 7.97 0.20 -22.65
CA THR A 203 8.89 0.18 -23.80
C THR A 203 8.38 -0.72 -24.93
N PRO A 204 8.76 -0.46 -26.20
CA PRO A 204 8.38 -1.29 -27.34
C PRO A 204 9.24 -2.57 -27.48
N LEU A 205 9.93 -2.99 -26.41
CA LEU A 205 10.75 -4.21 -26.42
C LEU A 205 9.85 -5.46 -26.56
N PRO A 206 10.38 -6.58 -27.09
CA PRO A 206 9.60 -7.80 -27.30
C PRO A 206 9.24 -8.54 -26.00
N TRP A 207 9.67 -8.05 -24.84
CA TRP A 207 9.21 -8.46 -23.51
C TRP A 207 8.75 -7.24 -22.72
N TYR A 208 7.94 -7.46 -21.69
CA TYR A 208 7.45 -6.38 -20.85
C TYR A 208 8.61 -5.72 -20.10
N VAL A 209 8.79 -4.42 -20.36
CA VAL A 209 9.65 -3.53 -19.58
C VAL A 209 8.93 -2.22 -19.39
N GLU A 210 8.71 -1.84 -18.13
CA GLU A 210 8.17 -0.55 -17.73
C GLU A 210 9.28 0.26 -17.05
N VAL A 211 9.53 1.47 -17.54
CA VAL A 211 10.44 2.45 -16.93
C VAL A 211 9.61 3.51 -16.24
N ILE A 212 9.91 3.80 -14.98
CA ILE A 212 9.14 4.71 -14.14
C ILE A 212 10.09 5.75 -13.55
N GLY A 213 9.66 7.00 -13.47
CA GLY A 213 10.36 8.08 -12.78
C GLY A 213 9.37 9.03 -12.11
N SER A 214 9.56 9.32 -10.83
CA SER A 214 8.79 10.29 -10.08
C SER A 214 9.65 11.34 -9.40
N ALA A 215 9.08 12.52 -9.21
CA ALA A 215 9.56 13.56 -8.31
C ALA A 215 8.46 13.87 -7.30
N THR A 216 8.75 13.72 -6.01
CA THR A 216 7.84 14.01 -4.91
C THR A 216 8.48 14.95 -3.91
N ASP A 217 7.68 15.63 -3.10
CA ASP A 217 8.18 16.29 -1.90
C ASP A 217 8.93 15.28 -1.02
N ALA A 218 10.05 15.71 -0.43
CA ALA A 218 10.94 14.86 0.36
C ALA A 218 10.59 14.87 1.87
N THR A 219 9.40 15.35 2.23
CA THR A 219 8.96 15.61 3.61
C THR A 219 7.91 14.59 4.07
N GLY A 220 7.73 14.51 5.40
CA GLY A 220 6.87 13.56 6.08
C GLY A 220 7.67 12.53 6.87
N GLU A 221 7.57 12.56 8.20
CA GLU A 221 8.28 11.61 9.08
C GLU A 221 7.94 10.16 8.76
N ALA A 222 6.66 9.90 8.49
CA ALA A 222 6.14 8.57 8.19
C ALA A 222 6.29 8.16 6.72
N THR A 223 6.56 9.10 5.81
CA THR A 223 6.46 8.87 4.35
C THR A 223 7.75 9.13 3.57
N ALA A 224 8.70 9.86 4.16
CA ALA A 224 9.98 10.21 3.57
C ALA A 224 11.11 10.16 4.62
N ARG A 225 11.05 9.18 5.55
CA ARG A 225 11.86 9.11 6.78
C ARG A 225 13.37 9.30 6.56
N SER A 226 13.94 8.71 5.51
CA SER A 226 15.37 8.81 5.22
C SER A 226 15.79 10.09 4.49
N PHE A 227 14.84 10.89 4.00
CA PHE A 227 15.07 12.13 3.26
C PHE A 227 14.90 13.32 4.21
N PHE A 228 14.23 14.43 3.84
CA PHE A 228 13.94 15.50 4.79
C PHE A 228 13.06 15.01 5.95
N GLY A 229 12.15 14.07 5.68
CA GLY A 229 11.36 13.41 6.72
C GLY A 229 10.59 14.42 7.55
N ALA A 230 10.78 14.38 8.88
CA ALA A 230 10.14 15.32 9.81
C ALA A 230 10.57 16.79 9.64
N ALA A 231 11.67 17.05 8.93
CA ALA A 231 12.11 18.42 8.67
C ALA A 231 11.16 19.07 7.66
N ALA A 232 10.41 20.09 8.10
CA ALA A 232 9.51 20.89 7.27
C ALA A 232 10.29 21.90 6.40
N GLU A 233 11.31 21.42 5.70
CA GLU A 233 12.13 22.24 4.81
C GLU A 233 11.34 22.65 3.58
N ARG A 234 11.58 23.87 3.10
CA ARG A 234 10.92 24.39 1.91
C ARG A 234 11.59 23.87 0.65
N VAL A 235 10.80 23.56 -0.37
CA VAL A 235 11.33 23.34 -1.73
C VAL A 235 11.76 24.68 -2.32
N LEU A 236 13.06 24.88 -2.50
CA LEU A 236 13.65 26.10 -3.06
C LEU A 236 14.24 25.86 -4.46
N SER A 237 14.53 24.61 -4.79
CA SER A 237 15.09 24.19 -6.07
C SER A 237 14.66 22.76 -6.41
N PRO A 238 14.80 22.33 -7.68
CA PRO A 238 14.54 20.94 -8.07
C PRO A 238 15.39 19.89 -7.34
N LEU A 239 16.48 20.30 -6.68
CA LEU A 239 17.32 19.42 -5.86
C LEU A 239 16.71 19.10 -4.49
N ASP A 240 15.66 19.81 -4.10
CA ASP A 240 14.97 19.63 -2.82
C ASP A 240 13.84 18.60 -2.91
N PHE A 241 13.59 18.04 -4.10
CA PHE A 241 12.67 16.92 -4.30
C PHE A 241 13.34 15.58 -4.03
N GLN A 242 12.52 14.61 -3.67
CA GLN A 242 12.89 13.21 -3.74
C GLN A 242 12.58 12.67 -5.15
N LEU A 243 13.59 12.08 -5.78
CA LEU A 243 13.46 11.41 -7.07
C LEU A 243 13.41 9.91 -6.86
N THR A 244 12.42 9.24 -7.44
CA THR A 244 12.33 7.77 -7.46
C THR A 244 12.33 7.28 -8.90
N GLY A 245 13.17 6.29 -9.21
CA GLY A 245 13.21 5.63 -10.50
C GLY A 245 13.07 4.13 -10.34
N ALA A 246 12.35 3.48 -11.24
CA ALA A 246 12.21 2.03 -11.27
C ALA A 246 12.20 1.48 -12.69
N VAL A 247 12.70 0.26 -12.85
CA VAL A 247 12.55 -0.55 -14.06
C VAL A 247 11.94 -1.88 -13.65
N LYS A 248 10.79 -2.22 -14.24
CA LYS A 248 10.05 -3.45 -13.95
C LYS A 248 9.99 -4.31 -15.20
N GLN A 249 10.27 -5.61 -15.04
CA GLN A 249 10.34 -6.56 -16.15
C GLN A 249 9.53 -7.81 -15.83
N PHE A 250 8.84 -8.36 -16.84
CA PHE A 250 8.07 -9.60 -16.71
C PHE A 250 8.56 -10.65 -17.72
N PHE A 251 8.71 -11.88 -17.22
CA PHE A 251 9.12 -13.05 -18.00
C PHE A 251 8.18 -14.23 -17.73
N PRO A 252 7.48 -14.75 -18.75
CA PRO A 252 6.75 -16.01 -18.64
C PRO A 252 7.73 -17.17 -18.81
N LEU A 253 8.28 -17.66 -17.69
CA LEU A 253 9.32 -18.71 -17.71
C LEU A 253 8.78 -20.06 -18.21
N SER A 254 7.48 -20.32 -18.00
CA SER A 254 6.72 -21.43 -18.59
C SER A 254 5.22 -21.07 -18.56
N ASP A 255 4.36 -21.98 -19.03
CA ASP A 255 2.89 -21.81 -18.95
C ASP A 255 2.41 -21.59 -17.51
N ASP A 256 3.04 -22.25 -16.53
CA ASP A 256 2.61 -22.24 -15.14
C ASP A 256 3.47 -21.34 -14.23
N LEU A 257 4.60 -20.81 -14.71
CA LEU A 257 5.56 -20.05 -13.90
C LEU A 257 5.90 -18.70 -14.54
N SER A 258 5.75 -17.64 -13.75
CA SER A 258 6.08 -16.27 -14.15
C SER A 258 7.07 -15.63 -13.17
N LEU A 259 7.90 -14.74 -13.71
CA LEU A 259 8.86 -13.92 -12.98
C LEU A 259 8.58 -12.44 -13.27
N LEU A 260 8.46 -11.64 -12.21
CA LEU A 260 8.67 -10.21 -12.22
C LEU A 260 10.00 -9.90 -11.55
N TRP A 261 10.82 -9.07 -12.19
CA TRP A 261 12.07 -8.58 -11.63
C TRP A 261 12.13 -7.06 -11.76
N GLY A 262 12.47 -6.41 -10.64
CA GLY A 262 12.55 -4.96 -10.54
C GLY A 262 13.90 -4.47 -10.04
N LEU A 263 14.26 -3.28 -10.50
CA LEU A 263 15.34 -2.45 -9.97
C LEU A 263 14.76 -1.09 -9.62
N SER A 264 15.09 -0.57 -8.44
CA SER A 264 14.58 0.72 -7.96
C SER A 264 15.69 1.55 -7.33
N ALA A 265 15.59 2.87 -7.46
CA ALA A 265 16.44 3.83 -6.77
C ALA A 265 15.60 5.02 -6.30
N ALA A 266 15.85 5.49 -5.08
CA ALA A 266 15.28 6.73 -4.55
C ALA A 266 16.41 7.61 -4.04
N THR A 267 16.41 8.90 -4.39
CA THR A 267 17.43 9.84 -3.94
C THR A 267 16.81 11.19 -3.62
N GLY A 268 17.30 11.85 -2.59
CA GLY A 268 16.75 13.14 -2.15
C GLY A 268 17.58 13.73 -1.01
N PRO A 269 17.31 14.99 -0.66
CA PRO A 269 18.01 15.67 0.43
C PRO A 269 17.65 15.07 1.80
N ASN A 270 18.48 15.28 2.82
CA ASN A 270 18.20 14.88 4.20
C ASN A 270 18.61 16.00 5.19
N PRO A 271 18.08 16.02 6.43
CA PRO A 271 18.18 17.18 7.32
C PRO A 271 19.45 17.19 8.17
N THR A 272 20.43 16.33 7.86
CA THR A 272 21.61 16.17 8.72
C THR A 272 22.71 17.19 8.45
N GLY A 273 22.62 17.96 7.36
CA GLY A 273 23.60 18.96 6.98
C GLY A 273 23.25 19.65 5.67
N TYR A 274 23.95 20.77 5.39
CA TYR A 274 23.73 21.53 4.17
C TYR A 274 23.99 20.67 2.92
N ARG A 275 22.94 20.43 2.13
CA ARG A 275 22.96 19.61 0.90
C ARG A 275 23.37 18.14 1.11
N ASN A 276 23.22 17.62 2.33
CA ASN A 276 23.34 16.18 2.52
C ASN A 276 22.19 15.47 1.82
N TYR A 277 22.51 14.34 1.18
CA TYR A 277 21.53 13.51 0.49
C TYR A 277 21.52 12.08 1.00
N THR A 278 20.39 11.43 0.79
CA THR A 278 20.19 10.00 0.97
C THR A 278 19.93 9.36 -0.38
N SER A 279 20.54 8.21 -0.62
CA SER A 279 20.26 7.36 -1.78
C SER A 279 19.94 5.95 -1.30
N ILE A 280 18.82 5.41 -1.77
CA ILE A 280 18.35 4.06 -1.48
C ILE A 280 18.25 3.32 -2.81
N TYR A 281 18.80 2.12 -2.87
CA TYR A 281 18.77 1.24 -4.02
C TYR A 281 18.07 -0.05 -3.63
N GLY A 282 17.30 -0.63 -4.54
CA GLY A 282 16.55 -1.85 -4.29
C GLY A 282 16.48 -2.75 -5.51
N THR A 283 16.35 -4.05 -5.26
CA THR A 283 15.93 -5.02 -6.26
C THR A 283 14.87 -5.93 -5.67
N ASP A 284 13.88 -6.26 -6.49
CA ASP A 284 12.74 -7.10 -6.11
C ASP A 284 12.53 -8.22 -7.11
N VAL A 285 12.15 -9.39 -6.59
CA VAL A 285 11.78 -10.58 -7.37
C VAL A 285 10.42 -11.05 -6.90
N TYR A 286 9.52 -11.31 -7.84
CA TYR A 286 8.25 -11.96 -7.60
C TYR A 286 8.06 -13.13 -8.57
N LEU A 287 8.12 -14.34 -8.03
CA LEU A 287 7.90 -15.58 -8.73
C LEU A 287 6.52 -16.11 -8.39
N LYS A 288 5.75 -16.48 -9.40
CA LYS A 288 4.41 -17.01 -9.22
C LYS A 288 4.23 -18.26 -10.06
N PHE A 289 4.05 -19.37 -9.35
CA PHE A 289 3.65 -20.66 -9.91
C PHE A 289 2.15 -20.86 -9.73
N ARG A 290 1.43 -21.10 -10.82
CA ARG A 290 0.02 -21.45 -10.84
C ARG A 290 -0.21 -22.41 -12.00
N PRO A 291 -0.53 -23.69 -11.73
CA PRO A 291 -0.90 -24.62 -12.79
C PRO A 291 -2.15 -24.12 -13.53
N ILE A 292 -1.99 -23.71 -14.79
CA ILE A 292 -3.10 -23.29 -15.65
C ILE A 292 -3.55 -24.42 -16.58
N THR A 293 -2.68 -25.41 -16.79
CA THR A 293 -2.92 -26.58 -17.63
C THR A 293 -3.76 -27.67 -16.94
N SER A 294 -4.01 -27.54 -15.64
CA SER A 294 -4.86 -28.43 -14.85
C SER A 294 -5.88 -27.62 -14.04
N GLN A 295 -7.02 -28.22 -13.70
CA GLN A 295 -7.92 -27.63 -12.69
C GLN A 295 -7.25 -27.70 -11.31
N SER A 296 -6.41 -26.71 -11.02
CA SER A 296 -5.71 -26.58 -9.76
C SER A 296 -6.09 -25.26 -9.08
N SER A 297 -6.41 -25.36 -7.79
CA SER A 297 -6.53 -24.19 -6.92
C SER A 297 -5.19 -23.79 -6.32
N GLN A 298 -4.12 -24.52 -6.64
CA GLN A 298 -2.82 -24.30 -6.05
C GLN A 298 -2.12 -23.10 -6.67
N GLN A 299 -1.52 -22.30 -5.81
CA GLN A 299 -0.65 -21.20 -6.20
C GLN A 299 0.49 -21.11 -5.20
N LEU A 300 1.70 -20.99 -5.72
CA LEU A 300 2.88 -20.73 -4.92
C LEU A 300 3.47 -19.41 -5.37
N VAL A 301 3.62 -18.48 -4.43
CA VAL A 301 4.24 -17.18 -4.64
C VAL A 301 5.51 -17.11 -3.81
N PHE A 302 6.60 -16.70 -4.43
CA PHE A 302 7.81 -16.28 -3.75
C PHE A 302 8.06 -14.80 -4.07
N GLN A 303 8.25 -13.97 -3.05
CA GLN A 303 8.54 -12.55 -3.20
C GLN A 303 9.74 -12.19 -2.32
N ALA A 304 10.71 -11.46 -2.86
CA ALA A 304 11.84 -10.98 -2.08
C ALA A 304 12.24 -9.57 -2.53
N GLU A 305 12.63 -8.73 -1.57
CA GLU A 305 13.18 -7.40 -1.82
C GLU A 305 14.41 -7.19 -0.96
N VAL A 306 15.47 -6.66 -1.56
CA VAL A 306 16.72 -6.27 -0.88
C VAL A 306 16.99 -4.82 -1.17
N LEU A 307 17.29 -4.06 -0.13
CA LEU A 307 17.50 -2.63 -0.17
C LEU A 307 18.86 -2.28 0.46
N TYR A 308 19.50 -1.27 -0.10
CA TYR A 308 20.75 -0.69 0.39
C TYR A 308 20.60 0.83 0.47
N ARG A 309 20.92 1.41 1.62
CA ARG A 309 20.81 2.85 1.87
C ARG A 309 22.19 3.44 2.12
N ARG A 310 22.44 4.60 1.52
CA ARG A 310 23.56 5.51 1.83
C ARG A 310 22.98 6.84 2.26
N ARG A 311 23.31 7.29 3.46
CA ARG A 311 22.82 8.54 4.03
C ARG A 311 24.02 9.39 4.43
N GLN A 312 24.19 10.53 3.77
CA GLN A 312 25.21 11.49 4.16
C GLN A 312 24.83 12.10 5.51
N VAL A 313 25.81 12.21 6.39
CA VAL A 313 25.75 12.85 7.70
C VAL A 313 26.93 13.82 7.82
N PRO A 314 27.01 14.72 8.82
CA PRO A 314 28.18 15.57 9.00
C PRO A 314 29.47 14.74 9.04
N GLU A 315 30.40 15.07 8.15
CA GLU A 315 31.74 14.48 8.06
C GLU A 315 31.81 12.97 7.73
N ASP A 316 30.70 12.31 7.39
CA ASP A 316 30.67 10.86 7.11
C ASP A 316 29.49 10.45 6.19
N VAL A 317 29.45 9.18 5.80
CA VAL A 317 28.32 8.56 5.11
C VAL A 317 27.96 7.26 5.83
N LEU A 318 26.74 7.21 6.35
CA LEU A 318 26.18 6.00 6.90
C LEU A 318 25.67 5.09 5.79
N SER A 319 25.95 3.80 5.92
CA SER A 319 25.45 2.77 5.01
C SER A 319 24.87 1.59 5.77
N ASP A 320 23.72 1.09 5.31
CA ASP A 320 23.11 -0.14 5.79
C ASP A 320 22.35 -0.85 4.67
N TRP A 321 22.02 -2.11 4.91
CA TRP A 321 21.20 -2.90 4.00
C TRP A 321 20.24 -3.78 4.76
N GLY A 322 19.18 -4.19 4.09
CA GLY A 322 18.22 -5.14 4.63
C GLY A 322 17.29 -5.62 3.56
N GLY A 323 16.31 -6.41 3.95
CA GLY A 323 15.39 -6.99 3.00
C GLY A 323 14.48 -8.00 3.66
N TYR A 324 13.59 -8.54 2.84
CA TYR A 324 12.74 -9.64 3.22
C TYR A 324 12.61 -10.63 2.08
N ALA A 325 12.28 -11.87 2.42
CA ALA A 325 11.83 -12.89 1.50
C ALA A 325 10.64 -13.60 2.10
N GLN A 326 9.58 -13.79 1.31
CA GLN A 326 8.38 -14.49 1.71
C GLN A 326 7.96 -15.52 0.69
N THR A 327 7.38 -16.62 1.18
CA THR A 327 6.73 -17.64 0.37
C THR A 327 5.33 -17.83 0.87
N VAL A 328 4.35 -17.79 -0.03
CA VAL A 328 2.94 -18.04 0.27
C VAL A 328 2.45 -19.17 -0.63
N TRP A 329 1.96 -20.23 -0.01
CA TRP A 329 1.35 -21.36 -0.68
C TRP A 329 -0.14 -21.39 -0.41
N ARG A 330 -0.92 -21.04 -1.43
CA ARG A 330 -2.36 -21.29 -1.46
C ARG A 330 -2.56 -22.71 -1.94
N PHE A 331 -2.89 -23.62 -1.01
CA PHE A 331 -3.07 -25.05 -1.30
C PHE A 331 -4.53 -25.42 -1.56
N SER A 332 -5.47 -24.50 -1.33
CA SER A 332 -6.87 -24.64 -1.71
C SER A 332 -7.50 -23.29 -2.05
N ASN A 333 -8.71 -23.29 -2.60
CA ASN A 333 -9.44 -22.06 -2.91
C ASN A 333 -9.65 -21.14 -1.69
N ARG A 334 -9.59 -21.64 -0.47
CA ARG A 334 -9.89 -20.86 0.75
C ARG A 334 -8.77 -20.83 1.76
N TRP A 335 -7.64 -21.49 1.52
CA TRP A 335 -6.57 -21.59 2.50
C TRP A 335 -5.20 -21.34 1.87
N ALA A 336 -4.37 -20.61 2.61
CA ALA A 336 -2.96 -20.44 2.34
C ALA A 336 -2.16 -20.50 3.63
N THR A 337 -0.90 -20.89 3.51
CA THR A 337 0.11 -20.70 4.55
C THR A 337 1.29 -19.95 3.97
N GLY A 338 1.98 -19.19 4.81
CA GLY A 338 3.15 -18.45 4.39
C GLY A 338 4.19 -18.30 5.47
N VAL A 339 5.43 -18.08 5.05
CA VAL A 339 6.57 -17.75 5.90
C VAL A 339 7.27 -16.53 5.31
N ARG A 340 7.67 -15.59 6.16
CA ARG A 340 8.49 -14.44 5.81
C ARG A 340 9.73 -14.39 6.71
N TYR A 341 10.89 -14.21 6.10
CA TYR A 341 12.14 -13.90 6.78
C TYR A 341 12.56 -12.48 6.43
N GLU A 342 13.07 -11.76 7.41
CA GLU A 342 13.49 -10.37 7.30
C GLU A 342 14.83 -10.17 7.98
N PHE A 343 15.68 -9.35 7.38
CA PHE A 343 17.00 -9.02 7.86
C PHE A 343 17.28 -7.52 7.69
N GLY A 344 17.97 -6.92 8.65
CA GLY A 344 18.48 -5.55 8.53
C GLY A 344 19.78 -5.38 9.29
N SER A 345 20.79 -4.78 8.65
CA SER A 345 22.10 -4.56 9.24
C SER A 345 22.11 -3.35 10.18
N ALA A 346 23.09 -3.29 11.07
CA ALA A 346 23.45 -2.01 11.70
C ALA A 346 23.93 -0.98 10.64
N ALA A 347 23.80 0.31 10.95
CA ALA A 347 24.43 1.37 10.15
C ALA A 347 25.96 1.33 10.31
N LYS A 348 26.69 1.59 9.23
CA LYS A 348 28.15 1.60 9.20
C LYS A 348 28.72 2.87 8.57
N THR A 349 29.82 3.38 9.12
CA THR A 349 30.63 4.47 8.54
C THR A 349 31.30 4.04 7.24
N LEU A 350 31.92 4.99 6.52
CA LEU A 350 32.75 4.67 5.35
C LEU A 350 33.91 3.71 5.65
N GLU A 351 34.45 3.73 6.87
CA GLU A 351 35.49 2.78 7.31
C GLU A 351 34.91 1.42 7.75
N GLY A 352 33.60 1.21 7.62
CA GLY A 352 32.93 -0.05 7.95
C GLY A 352 32.71 -0.28 9.45
N ARG A 353 32.88 0.75 10.29
CA ARG A 353 32.59 0.67 11.73
C ARG A 353 31.10 0.83 11.97
N VAL A 354 30.56 0.10 12.93
CA VAL A 354 29.17 0.31 13.36
C VAL A 354 29.02 1.75 13.87
N ALA A 355 27.99 2.43 13.38
CA ALA A 355 27.66 3.80 13.71
C ALA A 355 26.26 3.89 14.32
N ASN A 356 26.06 4.93 15.12
CA ASN A 356 24.72 5.30 15.57
C ASN A 356 24.06 6.15 14.47
N ASP A 357 22.99 5.63 13.86
CA ASP A 357 22.14 6.43 12.98
C ASP A 357 21.11 7.17 13.86
N PRO A 358 21.05 8.52 13.83
CA PRO A 358 20.07 9.26 14.60
C PRO A 358 18.61 8.89 14.33
N LEU A 359 18.31 8.29 13.17
CA LEU A 359 16.96 7.76 12.90
C LEU A 359 16.67 6.49 13.70
N ASP A 360 17.68 5.68 13.99
CA ASP A 360 17.57 4.35 14.60
C ASP A 360 18.68 4.15 15.66
N PRO A 361 18.72 4.95 16.74
CA PRO A 361 19.87 5.02 17.64
C PRO A 361 20.14 3.72 18.40
N GLU A 362 19.12 2.87 18.59
CA GLU A 362 19.25 1.56 19.23
C GLU A 362 19.79 0.48 18.27
N TRP A 363 19.72 0.72 16.96
CA TRP A 363 19.95 -0.29 15.92
C TRP A 363 21.44 -0.45 15.58
N ILE A 364 22.24 -0.73 16.61
CA ILE A 364 23.70 -0.92 16.56
C ILE A 364 24.14 -2.36 16.26
N SER A 365 23.19 -3.22 15.87
CA SER A 365 23.42 -4.64 15.58
C SER A 365 22.40 -5.15 14.57
N ASP A 366 22.66 -6.30 13.95
CA ASP A 366 21.74 -6.86 12.98
C ASP A 366 20.41 -7.28 13.64
N ARG A 367 19.30 -7.08 12.94
CA ARG A 367 17.95 -7.51 13.33
C ARG A 367 17.46 -8.60 12.38
N GLN A 368 16.83 -9.62 12.92
CA GLN A 368 16.21 -10.70 12.15
C GLN A 368 14.80 -10.96 12.66
N ARG A 369 13.85 -11.11 11.73
CA ARG A 369 12.47 -11.51 12.05
C ARG A 369 12.07 -12.70 11.20
N ILE A 370 11.47 -13.72 11.83
CA ILE A 370 10.79 -14.82 11.14
C ILE A 370 9.32 -14.75 11.52
N THR A 371 8.47 -14.74 10.49
CA THR A 371 7.01 -14.69 10.63
C THR A 371 6.41 -15.89 9.91
N ALA A 372 5.43 -16.55 10.53
CA ALA A 372 4.62 -17.58 9.90
C ALA A 372 3.14 -17.21 9.99
N ALA A 373 2.37 -17.56 8.97
CA ALA A 373 0.95 -17.26 8.92
C ALA A 373 0.13 -18.38 8.28
N VAL A 374 -1.13 -18.48 8.69
CA VAL A 374 -2.18 -19.24 8.02
C VAL A 374 -3.33 -18.29 7.75
N THR A 375 -3.76 -18.25 6.49
CA THR A 375 -4.85 -17.37 6.02
C THR A 375 -6.02 -18.23 5.54
N PHE A 376 -7.22 -17.86 5.97
CA PHE A 376 -8.49 -18.43 5.55
C PHE A 376 -9.37 -17.36 4.92
N TRP A 377 -9.99 -17.69 3.79
CA TRP A 377 -10.98 -16.85 3.12
C TRP A 377 -12.35 -17.51 3.23
N PRO A 378 -13.21 -17.10 4.19
CA PRO A 378 -14.60 -17.55 4.25
C PRO A 378 -15.34 -17.25 2.94
N THR A 379 -15.11 -16.05 2.41
CA THR A 379 -15.63 -15.54 1.13
C THR A 379 -14.54 -14.75 0.40
N GLU A 380 -14.83 -14.23 -0.79
CA GLU A 380 -13.96 -13.28 -1.50
C GLU A 380 -13.92 -11.88 -0.89
N PHE A 381 -14.80 -11.60 0.08
CA PHE A 381 -14.96 -10.31 0.76
C PHE A 381 -14.45 -10.31 2.20
N SER A 382 -13.97 -11.46 2.69
CA SER A 382 -13.51 -11.60 4.06
C SER A 382 -12.27 -12.47 4.14
N ARG A 383 -11.38 -12.10 5.05
CA ARG A 383 -10.13 -12.80 5.27
C ARG A 383 -9.82 -12.86 6.76
N LEU A 384 -9.51 -14.07 7.23
CA LEU A 384 -9.02 -14.32 8.59
C LEU A 384 -7.57 -14.78 8.51
N ARG A 385 -6.70 -14.22 9.36
CA ARG A 385 -5.28 -14.58 9.38
C ARG A 385 -4.81 -14.79 10.80
N LEU A 386 -4.21 -15.96 11.05
CA LEU A 386 -3.43 -16.21 12.25
C LEU A 386 -1.95 -16.07 11.89
N GLN A 387 -1.24 -15.18 12.57
CA GLN A 387 0.18 -14.90 12.35
C GLN A 387 0.94 -14.96 13.68
N ALA A 388 2.17 -15.46 13.64
CA ALA A 388 3.11 -15.34 14.75
C ALA A 388 4.51 -15.00 14.23
N ALA A 389 5.25 -14.21 14.99
CA ALA A 389 6.62 -13.83 14.65
C ALA A 389 7.56 -13.93 15.86
N THR A 390 8.83 -14.19 15.56
CA THR A 390 9.94 -14.00 16.50
C THR A 390 10.91 -12.98 15.94
N ASP A 391 11.25 -11.99 16.75
CA ASP A 391 12.17 -10.91 16.41
C ASP A 391 13.43 -11.03 17.28
N ARG A 392 14.60 -11.01 16.65
CA ARG A 392 15.90 -11.05 17.30
C ARG A 392 16.63 -9.77 16.97
N VAL A 393 16.81 -8.94 17.99
CA VAL A 393 17.56 -7.68 17.93
C VAL A 393 18.74 -7.76 18.87
N GLY A 394 19.91 -7.23 18.48
CA GLY A 394 21.10 -7.32 19.32
C GLY A 394 21.15 -6.32 20.48
N TRP A 395 20.16 -5.42 20.61
CA TRP A 395 20.03 -4.51 21.77
C TRP A 395 19.05 -5.03 22.84
N ARG A 396 18.39 -6.18 22.64
CA ARG A 396 17.56 -6.84 23.66
C ARG A 396 18.21 -8.16 24.10
N GLY A 397 18.04 -8.52 25.37
CA GLY A 397 18.65 -9.72 25.96
C GLY A 397 17.96 -11.05 25.59
N SER A 398 16.77 -10.99 24.99
CA SER A 398 15.99 -12.15 24.55
C SER A 398 15.20 -11.82 23.28
N PRO A 399 14.83 -12.82 22.46
CA PRO A 399 13.93 -12.60 21.34
C PRO A 399 12.57 -12.08 21.81
N ASP A 400 11.96 -11.21 21.00
CA ASP A 400 10.57 -10.83 21.17
C ASP A 400 9.65 -11.74 20.35
N TYR A 401 8.42 -11.88 20.82
CA TYR A 401 7.39 -12.68 20.19
C TYR A 401 6.14 -11.83 19.99
N SER A 402 5.51 -11.99 18.83
CA SER A 402 4.19 -11.44 18.55
C SER A 402 3.27 -12.51 17.97
N ALA A 403 1.97 -12.38 18.24
CA ALA A 403 0.92 -13.21 17.67
C ALA A 403 -0.31 -12.35 17.37
N PHE A 404 -0.89 -12.55 16.17
CA PHE A 404 -2.02 -11.78 15.67
C PHE A 404 -3.10 -12.71 15.15
N LEU A 405 -4.35 -12.41 15.52
CA LEU A 405 -5.54 -12.90 14.83
C LEU A 405 -6.21 -11.69 14.14
N ALA A 406 -6.08 -11.62 12.82
CA ALA A 406 -6.59 -10.52 12.02
C ALA A 406 -7.87 -10.90 11.26
N LEU A 407 -8.77 -9.93 11.13
CA LEU A 407 -9.97 -9.96 10.32
C LEU A 407 -9.93 -8.76 9.37
N GLU A 408 -10.10 -9.06 8.09
CA GLU A 408 -10.29 -8.07 7.02
C GLU A 408 -11.66 -8.31 6.38
N VAL A 409 -12.39 -7.22 6.13
CA VAL A 409 -13.68 -7.24 5.44
C VAL A 409 -13.70 -6.13 4.39
N VAL A 410 -14.07 -6.50 3.16
CA VAL A 410 -14.20 -5.57 2.03
C VAL A 410 -15.65 -5.51 1.57
N THR A 411 -16.15 -4.31 1.28
CA THR A 411 -17.49 -4.10 0.71
C THR A 411 -17.47 -2.99 -0.33
N GLY A 412 -18.36 -3.07 -1.33
CA GLY A 412 -18.48 -2.07 -2.40
C GLY A 412 -18.04 -2.57 -3.77
N ALA A 413 -17.83 -1.62 -4.69
CA ALA A 413 -17.34 -1.90 -6.04
C ALA A 413 -16.00 -2.61 -5.92
N HIS A 414 -16.01 -3.90 -6.28
CA HIS A 414 -14.85 -4.77 -6.14
C HIS A 414 -13.62 -4.12 -6.79
N GLY A 415 -12.61 -3.79 -5.99
CA GLY A 415 -11.29 -3.44 -6.49
C GLY A 415 -10.70 -4.70 -7.11
N ALA A 416 -10.96 -4.92 -8.40
CA ALA A 416 -10.15 -5.82 -9.18
C ALA A 416 -8.70 -5.36 -8.99
N HIS A 417 -7.92 -6.17 -8.27
CA HIS A 417 -6.54 -5.89 -7.92
C HIS A 417 -5.81 -5.24 -9.10
N ALA A 418 -5.17 -4.09 -8.88
CA ALA A 418 -4.16 -3.60 -9.81
C ALA A 418 -3.07 -4.68 -9.86
N PHE A 419 -2.89 -5.30 -11.04
CA PHE A 419 -1.89 -6.34 -11.27
C PHE A 419 -0.48 -5.76 -11.38
#